data_AF-A0A958TNI5-F1
#
_entry.id   AF-A0A958TNI5-F1
#
_cell.length_a   1.000
_cell.length_b   1.000
_cell.length_c   1.000
_cell.angle_alpha   90.00
_cell.angle_beta   90.00
_cell.angle_gamma   90.00
#
_symmetry.space_group_name_H-M   'P 1'
#
loop_
_entity.id
_entity.type
_entity.pdbx_description
1 polymer ?
#
loop_
_entity_poly.entity_id
_entity_poly.type
_entity_poly.pdbx_seq_one_letter_code
_entity_poly.pdbx_strand_id
1 'polypeptide(L)' 'IYVMDESNYKDVLKIARHQDDISKVKLILHKVEAASSTDVPDPYWGNQEDFEYVFNLLHDACENIAKQLQKQN' A
#
# COMPACT_ATOMS: atom_id res chain seq x y z
N ILE A 1 9.52 0.18 -0.23
CA ILE A 1 8.68 0.14 -1.44
C ILE A 1 7.29 -0.27 -0.99
N TYR A 2 6.27 0.52 -1.31
CA TYR A 2 4.89 0.19 -0.99
C TYR A 2 4.13 -0.15 -2.27
N VAL A 3 3.36 -1.24 -2.24
CA VAL A 3 2.51 -1.70 -3.34
C VAL A 3 1.05 -1.72 -2.92
N MET A 4 0.16 -1.65 -3.90
CA MET A 4 -1.26 -1.38 -3.68
C MET A 4 -2.06 -2.65 -3.37
N ASP A 5 -1.70 -3.77 -3.99
CA ASP A 5 -2.39 -5.05 -3.83
C ASP A 5 -1.42 -6.26 -3.86
N GLU A 6 -1.97 -7.45 -3.60
CA GLU A 6 -1.20 -8.70 -3.61
C GLU A 6 -0.63 -9.07 -4.99
N SER A 7 -1.29 -8.69 -6.09
CA SER A 7 -0.82 -8.97 -7.44
C SER A 7 0.47 -8.21 -7.73
N ASN A 8 0.45 -6.90 -7.47
CA ASN A 8 1.60 -6.01 -7.57
C ASN A 8 2.73 -6.47 -6.65
N TYR A 9 2.40 -6.92 -5.43
CA TYR A 9 3.40 -7.49 -4.52
C TYR A 9 4.11 -8.68 -5.17
N LYS A 10 3.35 -9.66 -5.66
CA LYS A 10 3.89 -10.85 -6.34
C LYS A 10 4.74 -10.48 -7.55
N ASP A 11 4.32 -9.50 -8.35
CA ASP A 11 5.03 -9.09 -9.55
C ASP A 11 6.35 -8.39 -9.23
N VAL A 12 6.38 -7.52 -8.22
CA VAL A 12 7.63 -6.90 -7.74
C VAL A 12 8.57 -7.96 -7.16
N LEU A 13 8.06 -8.96 -6.43
CA LEU A 13 8.90 -10.03 -5.88
C LEU A 13 9.57 -10.88 -6.98
N LYS A 14 8.88 -11.12 -8.11
CA LYS A 14 9.44 -11.89 -9.23
C LYS A 14 10.67 -11.23 -9.87
N ILE A 15 10.79 -9.91 -9.77
CA ILE A 15 11.90 -9.13 -10.36
C ILE A 15 12.93 -8.67 -9.33
N ALA A 16 12.72 -8.97 -8.04
CA ALA A 16 13.66 -8.63 -6.98
C ALA A 16 14.95 -9.45 -7.12
N ARG A 17 16.11 -8.78 -6.93
CA ARG A 17 17.43 -9.40 -7.18
C ARG A 17 17.85 -10.38 -6.09
N HIS A 18 17.47 -10.10 -4.84
CA HIS A 18 17.85 -10.87 -3.66
C HIS A 18 16.92 -10.57 -2.48
N GLN A 19 17.08 -11.33 -1.40
CA GLN A 19 16.23 -11.24 -0.21
C GLN A 19 16.18 -9.84 0.41
N ASP A 20 17.29 -9.08 0.37
CA ASP A 20 17.29 -7.71 0.90
C ASP A 20 16.45 -6.74 0.09
N ASP A 21 16.16 -7.01 -1.19
CA ASP A 21 15.22 -6.21 -1.96
C ASP A 21 13.78 -6.62 -1.64
N ILE A 22 13.53 -7.92 -1.52
CA ILE A 22 12.23 -8.49 -1.11
C ILE A 22 11.79 -7.90 0.23
N SER A 23 12.69 -7.82 1.22
CA SER A 23 12.38 -7.33 2.57
C SER A 23 11.97 -5.85 2.63
N LYS A 24 12.24 -5.08 1.57
CA LYS A 24 11.86 -3.66 1.45
C LYS A 24 10.47 -3.47 0.85
N VAL A 25 9.85 -4.50 0.28
CA VAL A 25 8.52 -4.44 -0.36
C VAL A 25 7.44 -4.70 0.68
N LYS A 26 6.41 -3.86 0.73
CA LYS A 26 5.31 -3.94 1.70
C LYS A 26 3.99 -3.56 1.03
N LEU A 27 2.88 -4.21 1.42
CA LEU A 27 1.55 -3.72 1.09
C LEU A 27 1.27 -2.42 1.84
N ILE A 28 0.69 -1.42 1.17
CA ILE A 28 0.51 -0.07 1.73
C ILE A 28 -0.50 -0.07 2.89
N LEU A 29 -1.56 -0.86 2.80
CA LEU A 29 -2.62 -0.92 3.83
C LEU A 29 -2.29 -1.85 5.00
N HIS A 30 -1.19 -2.61 4.95
CA HIS A 30 -0.82 -3.55 6.03
C HIS A 30 -0.53 -2.86 7.37
N LYS A 31 -0.40 -1.53 7.39
CA LYS A 31 -0.18 -0.71 8.60
C LYS A 31 -1.37 0.16 9.00
N VAL A 32 -2.51 0.02 8.32
CA VAL A 32 -3.75 0.74 8.64
C VAL A 32 -4.65 -0.21 9.42
N GLU A 33 -4.75 0.00 10.74
CA GLU A 33 -5.56 -0.87 11.64
C GLU A 33 -7.05 -0.89 11.28
N ALA A 34 -7.55 0.14 10.60
CA ALA A 34 -8.95 0.27 10.19
C ALA A 34 -9.27 -0.40 8.84
N ALA A 35 -8.27 -0.91 8.11
CA ALA A 35 -8.50 -1.49 6.80
C ALA A 35 -9.09 -2.91 6.93
N SER A 36 -10.29 -3.11 6.38
CA SER A 36 -10.94 -4.44 6.29
C SER A 36 -10.28 -5.37 5.27
N SER A 37 -9.39 -4.83 4.44
CA SER A 37 -8.62 -5.51 3.41
C SER A 37 -7.20 -4.96 3.38
N THR A 38 -6.24 -5.78 2.94
CA THR A 38 -4.85 -5.34 2.71
C THR A 38 -4.63 -4.77 1.31
N ASP A 39 -5.61 -4.91 0.43
CA ASP A 39 -5.54 -4.49 -0.97
C ASP A 39 -6.31 -3.18 -1.19
N VAL A 40 -5.69 -2.27 -1.93
CA VAL A 40 -6.33 -1.08 -2.49
C VAL A 40 -7.08 -1.50 -3.75
N PRO A 41 -8.40 -1.28 -3.85
CA PRO A 41 -9.15 -1.62 -5.06
C PRO A 41 -8.71 -0.75 -6.24
N ASP A 42 -8.72 -1.32 -7.45
CA ASP A 42 -8.43 -0.59 -8.68
C ASP A 42 -9.66 0.23 -9.12
N PRO A 43 -9.58 1.58 -9.11
CA PRO A 43 -10.70 2.44 -9.48
C PRO A 43 -10.83 2.65 -11.00
N TYR A 44 -9.92 2.11 -11.83
CA TYR A 44 -9.80 2.45 -13.25
C TYR A 44 -11.10 2.27 -14.06
N TRP A 45 -11.89 1.25 -13.74
CA TRP A 45 -13.18 0.98 -14.37
C TRP A 45 -14.38 1.47 -13.56
N GLY A 46 -14.13 2.16 -12.45
CA GLY A 46 -15.12 2.69 -11.54
C GLY A 46 -15.63 4.08 -11.92
N ASN A 47 -16.31 4.71 -10.97
CA ASN A 47 -16.78 6.09 -11.04
C ASN A 47 -16.00 6.99 -10.07
N GLN A 48 -16.34 8.28 -10.02
CA GLN A 48 -15.64 9.26 -9.18
C GLN A 48 -15.58 8.86 -7.69
N GLU A 49 -16.63 8.25 -7.15
CA GLU A 49 -16.69 7.80 -5.76
C GLU A 49 -15.66 6.70 -5.49
N ASP A 50 -15.39 5.83 -6.46
CA ASP A 50 -14.36 4.78 -6.34
C ASP A 50 -12.95 5.39 -6.25
N PHE A 51 -12.68 6.43 -7.03
CA PHE A 51 -11.42 7.17 -6.94
C PHE A 51 -11.28 7.91 -5.60
N GLU A 52 -12.35 8.53 -5.12
CA GLU A 52 -12.35 9.23 -3.83
C GLU A 52 -12.18 8.25 -2.66
N TYR A 53 -12.78 7.06 -2.76
CA TYR A 53 -12.56 5.98 -1.81
C TYR A 53 -11.09 5.55 -1.76
N VAL A 54 -10.48 5.28 -2.93
CA VAL A 54 -9.05 4.93 -3.02
C VAL A 54 -8.16 6.05 -2.49
N PHE A 55 -8.47 7.31 -2.81
CA PHE A 55 -7.74 8.46 -2.30
C PHE A 55 -7.76 8.50 -0.77
N ASN A 56 -8.93 8.35 -0.15
CA ASN A 56 -9.06 8.37 1.31
C ASN A 56 -8.28 7.22 1.97
N LEU A 57 -8.34 6.01 1.41
CA LEU A 57 -7.55 4.87 1.89
C LEU A 57 -6.04 5.17 1.84
N LEU A 58 -5.56 5.73 0.73
CA LEU A 58 -4.15 6.07 0.56
C LEU A 58 -3.73 7.23 1.46
N HIS A 59 -4.61 8.21 1.66
CA HIS A 59 -4.37 9.34 2.54
C HIS A 59 -4.13 8.88 3.98
N ASP A 60 -5.03 8.05 4.52
CA ASP A 60 -4.91 7.49 5.87
C ASP A 60 -3.67 6.61 6.02
N ALA A 61 -3.34 5.81 5.00
CA ALA A 61 -2.13 5.00 5.01
C ALA A 61 -0.86 5.87 5.04
N CYS A 62 -0.80 6.90 4.20
CA CYS A 62 0.34 7.82 4.13
C CYS A 62 0.53 8.58 5.44
N GLU A 63 -0.55 9.08 6.04
CA GLU A 63 -0.50 9.78 7.34
C GLU A 63 0.06 8.88 8.45
N ASN A 64 -0.39 7.62 8.51
CA ASN A 64 0.11 6.67 9.49
C ASN A 64 1.60 6.33 9.26
N ILE A 65 2.01 6.13 8.01
CA ILE A 65 3.41 5.88 7.65
C ILE A 65 4.29 7.08 8.02
N ALA A 66 3.85 8.30 7.70
CA ALA A 66 4.57 9.54 8.02
C ALA A 66 4.78 9.69 9.53
N LYS A 67 3.74 9.47 10.35
CA LYS A 67 3.82 9.49 11.82
C LYS A 67 4.81 8.45 12.37
N GLN A 68 4.84 7.25 11.80
CA GLN A 68 5.79 6.20 12.22
C GLN A 68 7.23 6.58 11.90
N LEU A 69 7.49 7.12 10.69
CA LEU A 69 8.82 7.55 10.29
C LEU A 69 9.33 8.73 11.13
N GLN A 70 8.45 9.65 11.51
CA GLN A 70 8.80 10.75 12.41
C GLN A 70 9.13 10.28 13.84
N LYS A 71 8.44 9.26 14.35
CA LYS A 71 8.71 8.68 15.69
C LYS A 71 9.99 7.83 15.75
N GLN A 72 10.54 7.43 14.61
CA GLN A 72 11.76 6.63 14.52
C GLN A 72 13.04 7.50 14.48
N ASN A 73 12.89 8.82 14.50
CA ASN A 73 13.96 9.81 14.71
C ASN A 73 13.86 10.39 16.13
#